data_AF-A0A1D6K130-F1
#
_entry.id   AF-A0A1D6K130-F1
#
_cell.length_a   1.000
_cell.length_b   1.000
_cell.length_c   1.000
_cell.angle_alpha   90.00
_cell.angle_beta   90.00
_cell.angle_gamma   90.00
#
_symmetry.space_group_name_H-M   'P 1'
#
loop_
_entity.id
_entity.type
_entity.pdbx_description
1 polymer ?
#
loop_
_entity_poly.entity_id
_entity_poly.type
_entity_poly.pdbx_seq_one_letter_code
_entity_poly.pdbx_strand_id
1 'polypeptide(L)'
;MGIRACSVCWLFYVLVLVCSLCQILYVGSVAAQTAQLTVDASPQNAQIIPGNMFGIFFEEINHAGAGGLWAELVSNRGNGNSMPKVDQQSSTLPEASHDQFDPLFIFC
;
A
#
# COMPACT_ATOMS: atom_id res chain seq x y z
N MET A 1 -12.89 -47.39 28.53
CA MET A 1 -12.87 -46.23 27.60
C MET A 1 -13.59 -44.97 28.12
N GLY A 2 -14.20 -44.94 29.32
CA GLY A 2 -15.02 -43.80 29.77
C GLY A 2 -14.29 -42.61 30.41
N ILE A 3 -13.09 -42.79 30.97
CA ILE A 3 -12.40 -41.73 31.73
C ILE A 3 -11.71 -40.70 30.82
N ARG A 4 -11.17 -41.15 29.67
CA ARG A 4 -10.51 -40.26 28.69
C ARG A 4 -11.49 -39.35 27.95
N ALA A 5 -12.68 -39.85 27.63
CA ALA A 5 -13.75 -39.04 27.02
C ALA A 5 -14.25 -37.96 27.99
N CYS A 6 -14.38 -38.28 29.29
CA CYS A 6 -14.82 -37.32 30.30
C CYS A 6 -13.81 -36.17 30.50
N SER A 7 -12.51 -36.50 30.54
CA SER A 7 -11.43 -35.51 30.61
C SER A 7 -11.38 -34.61 29.37
N VAL A 8 -11.56 -35.17 28.18
CA VAL A 8 -11.57 -34.41 26.92
C VAL A 8 -12.79 -33.50 26.84
N CYS A 9 -13.98 -33.97 27.21
CA CYS A 9 -15.20 -33.13 27.27
C CYS A 9 -15.05 -31.96 28.25
N TRP A 10 -14.42 -32.20 29.42
CA TRP A 10 -14.16 -31.16 30.40
C TRP A 10 -13.16 -30.11 29.89
N LEU A 11 -12.09 -30.54 29.23
CA LEU A 11 -11.13 -29.62 28.61
C LEU A 11 -11.77 -28.78 27.50
N PHE A 12 -12.61 -29.37 26.64
CA PHE A 12 -13.35 -28.62 25.63
C PHE A 12 -14.32 -27.61 26.25
N TYR A 13 -15.02 -27.98 27.33
CA TYR A 13 -15.93 -27.08 28.04
C TYR A 13 -15.17 -25.89 28.66
N VAL A 14 -14.06 -26.15 29.33
CA VAL A 14 -13.20 -25.09 29.88
C VAL A 14 -12.65 -24.19 28.77
N LEU A 15 -12.20 -24.76 27.64
CA LEU A 15 -11.71 -23.99 26.50
C LEU A 15 -12.78 -23.05 25.95
N VAL A 16 -14.01 -23.56 25.76
CA VAL A 16 -15.14 -22.75 25.28
C VAL A 16 -15.50 -21.63 26.25
N LEU A 17 -15.50 -21.91 27.57
CA LEU A 17 -15.75 -20.90 28.60
C LEU A 17 -14.66 -19.81 28.66
N VAL A 18 -13.39 -20.20 28.50
CA VAL A 18 -12.29 -19.24 28.45
C VAL A 18 -12.40 -18.39 27.18
N CYS A 19 -12.66 -19.01 26.02
CA CYS A 19 -12.85 -18.29 24.77
C CYS A 19 -14.03 -17.30 24.85
N SER A 20 -15.18 -17.69 25.41
CA SER A 20 -16.34 -16.80 25.53
C SER A 20 -16.05 -15.64 26.49
N LEU A 21 -15.37 -15.88 27.61
CA LEU A 21 -14.94 -14.82 28.52
C LEU A 21 -13.95 -13.86 27.86
N CYS A 22 -12.96 -14.37 27.11
CA CYS A 22 -12.03 -13.55 26.34
C CYS A 22 -12.74 -12.64 25.34
N GLN A 23 -13.76 -13.15 24.63
CA GLN A 23 -14.53 -12.34 23.68
C GLN A 23 -15.34 -11.23 24.36
N ILE A 24 -15.95 -11.51 25.52
CA ILE A 24 -16.69 -10.51 26.30
C ILE A 24 -15.76 -9.37 26.76
N LEU A 25 -14.55 -9.71 27.21
CA LEU A 25 -13.54 -8.73 27.64
C LEU A 25 -13.02 -7.87 26.48
N TYR A 26 -12.88 -8.46 25.28
CA TYR A 26 -12.42 -7.73 24.08
C TYR A 26 -13.45 -6.71 23.57
N VAL A 27 -14.73 -7.10 23.51
CA VAL A 27 -15.82 -6.24 23.01
C VAL A 27 -16.05 -5.01 23.90
N GLY A 28 -15.70 -5.08 25.20
CA GLY A 28 -15.81 -3.95 26.13
C GLY A 28 -14.80 -2.81 25.90
N SER A 29 -13.84 -2.98 24.98
CA SER A 29 -12.75 -2.01 24.75
C SER A 29 -12.91 -1.13 23.49
N VAL A 30 -14.04 -1.24 22.78
CA VAL A 30 -14.32 -0.38 21.62
C VAL A 30 -14.77 1.01 22.10
N ALA A 31 -13.80 1.83 22.52
CA ALA A 31 -14.03 3.26 22.68
C ALA A 31 -14.29 3.85 21.29
N ALA A 32 -15.49 4.41 21.08
CA ALA A 32 -15.78 5.17 19.87
C ALA A 32 -14.85 6.39 19.83
N GLN A 33 -13.81 6.36 18.99
CA GLN A 33 -12.90 7.47 18.83
C GLN A 33 -13.61 8.58 18.06
N THR A 34 -14.08 9.59 18.77
CA THR A 34 -14.66 10.79 18.15
C THR A 34 -13.53 11.70 17.70
N ALA A 35 -13.31 11.81 16.40
CA ALA A 35 -12.42 12.81 15.80
C ALA A 35 -13.22 14.05 15.42
N GLN A 36 -12.78 15.23 15.87
CA GLN A 36 -13.34 16.52 15.47
C GLN A 36 -12.34 17.24 14.56
N LEU A 37 -12.75 17.57 13.33
CA LEU A 37 -11.99 18.37 12.39
C LEU A 37 -12.72 19.71 12.17
N THR A 38 -12.07 20.81 12.55
CA THR A 38 -12.55 22.16 12.28
C THR A 38 -11.79 22.71 11.07
N VAL A 39 -12.51 23.19 10.05
CA VAL A 39 -11.92 23.76 8.83
C VAL A 39 -12.30 25.24 8.74
N ASP A 40 -11.30 26.10 8.59
CA ASP A 40 -11.50 27.51 8.27
C ASP A 40 -11.57 27.68 6.75
N ALA A 41 -12.76 28.00 6.23
CA ALA A 41 -13.04 28.22 4.82
C ALA A 41 -13.10 29.71 4.44
N SER A 42 -12.46 30.58 5.23
CA SER A 42 -12.40 32.01 4.93
C SER A 42 -11.69 32.28 3.58
N PRO A 43 -12.22 33.18 2.73
CA PRO A 43 -11.62 33.47 1.42
C PRO A 43 -10.17 33.98 1.50
N GLN A 44 -9.77 34.54 2.63
CA GLN A 44 -8.42 35.03 2.89
C GLN A 44 -7.39 33.88 3.00
N ASN A 45 -7.85 32.68 3.35
CA ASN A 45 -7.02 31.48 3.50
C ASN A 45 -7.15 30.53 2.29
N ALA A 46 -7.96 30.89 1.29
CA ALA A 46 -8.19 30.07 0.11
C ALA A 46 -7.04 30.22 -0.90
N GLN A 47 -6.42 29.09 -1.27
CA GLN A 47 -5.47 29.01 -2.38
C GLN A 47 -6.08 28.21 -3.54
N ILE A 48 -5.84 28.67 -4.76
CA ILE A 48 -6.23 27.92 -5.96
C ILE A 48 -5.38 26.66 -6.04
N ILE A 49 -6.04 25.51 -6.08
CA ILE A 49 -5.38 24.22 -6.33
C ILE A 49 -4.78 24.24 -7.74
N PRO A 50 -3.47 24.02 -7.90
CA PRO A 50 -2.86 24.06 -9.22
C PRO A 50 -3.35 22.88 -10.06
N GLY A 51 -3.54 23.10 -11.36
CA GLY A 51 -4.08 22.09 -12.28
C GLY A 51 -3.20 20.85 -12.48
N ASN A 52 -1.95 20.88 -11.99
CA ASN A 52 -1.00 19.78 -11.99
C ASN A 52 -0.84 19.10 -10.62
N MET A 53 -1.71 19.39 -9.64
CA MET A 53 -1.66 18.74 -8.32
C MET A 53 -1.79 17.21 -8.42
N PHE A 54 -2.49 16.71 -9.45
CA PHE A 54 -2.65 15.28 -9.71
C PHE A 54 -2.05 14.92 -11.06
N GLY A 55 -1.15 13.93 -11.07
CA GLY A 55 -0.49 13.42 -12.27
C GLY A 55 -0.08 11.96 -12.10
N ILE A 56 0.38 11.35 -13.19
CA ILE A 56 0.99 10.02 -13.17
C ILE A 56 2.50 10.17 -13.40
N PHE A 57 3.28 9.41 -12.64
CA PHE A 57 4.70 9.21 -12.90
C PHE A 57 4.88 7.86 -13.58
N PHE A 58 5.80 7.77 -14.54
CA PHE A 58 6.07 6.53 -15.26
C PHE A 58 7.58 6.30 -15.36
N GLU A 59 8.00 5.14 -14.85
CA GLU A 59 9.30 4.53 -15.08
C GLU A 59 9.06 3.08 -15.49
N GLU A 60 9.96 2.52 -16.31
CA GLU A 60 9.92 1.10 -16.65
C GLU A 60 10.40 0.23 -15.48
N ILE A 61 9.54 0.07 -14.47
CA ILE A 61 9.73 -0.83 -13.33
C ILE A 61 8.64 -1.92 -13.39
N ASN A 62 9.01 -3.16 -13.01
CA ASN A 62 8.08 -4.29 -12.88
C ASN A 62 7.21 -4.57 -14.12
N HIS A 63 7.73 -4.38 -15.34
CA HIS A 63 6.96 -4.56 -16.60
C HIS A 63 5.72 -3.65 -16.74
N ALA A 64 5.66 -2.53 -16.01
CA ALA A 64 4.57 -1.56 -16.14
C ALA A 64 4.48 -0.94 -17.55
N GLY A 65 5.62 -0.86 -18.25
CA GLY A 65 5.70 -0.48 -19.67
C GLY A 65 5.45 -1.67 -20.59
N ALA A 66 6.51 -2.36 -21.01
CA ALA A 66 6.42 -3.55 -21.85
C ALA A 66 5.86 -4.74 -21.05
N GLY A 67 4.64 -5.17 -21.39
CA GLY A 67 3.87 -6.17 -20.63
C GLY A 67 2.75 -5.58 -19.77
N GLY A 68 2.64 -4.26 -19.72
CA GLY A 68 1.57 -3.52 -19.04
C GLY A 68 0.95 -2.51 -19.99
N LEU A 69 1.38 -1.24 -19.89
CA LEU A 69 0.87 -0.12 -20.67
C LEU A 69 1.06 -0.32 -22.19
N TRP A 70 2.17 -0.93 -22.58
CA TRP A 70 2.43 -1.30 -23.98
C TRP A 70 1.90 -2.71 -24.24
N ALA A 71 0.84 -2.80 -25.05
CA ALA A 71 0.08 -4.02 -25.31
C ALA A 71 0.82 -5.07 -26.17
N GLU A 72 2.14 -4.95 -26.35
CA GLU A 72 2.92 -5.96 -27.07
C GLU A 72 3.03 -7.23 -26.22
N LEU A 73 2.48 -8.32 -26.75
CA LEU A 73 2.43 -9.62 -26.08
C LEU A 73 3.72 -10.44 -26.28
N VAL A 74 4.62 -10.00 -27.16
CA VAL A 74 5.86 -10.69 -27.48
C VAL A 74 7.01 -10.07 -26.69
N SER A 75 7.45 -10.78 -25.66
CA SER A 75 8.65 -10.41 -24.90
C SER A 75 9.92 -10.72 -25.71
N ASN A 76 10.97 -9.91 -25.53
CA ASN A 76 12.28 -10.10 -26.15
C ASN A 76 12.25 -10.20 -27.68
N ARG A 77 11.39 -9.40 -28.34
CA ARG A 77 11.24 -9.42 -29.80
C ARG A 77 12.51 -9.02 -30.56
N GLY A 78 13.38 -8.22 -29.95
CA GLY A 78 14.69 -7.88 -30.49
C GLY A 78 15.77 -8.78 -29.89
N ASN A 79 16.29 -9.74 -30.65
CA ASN A 79 17.43 -10.55 -30.21
C ASN A 79 18.64 -9.67 -29.85
N GLY A 80 19.03 -9.67 -28.57
CA GLY A 80 20.41 -9.50 -28.10
C GLY A 80 21.01 -8.10 -28.00
N ASN A 81 20.52 -7.08 -28.72
CA ASN A 81 21.22 -5.78 -28.77
C ASN A 81 20.47 -4.66 -29.51
N SER A 82 19.16 -4.79 -29.75
CA SER A 82 18.41 -3.84 -30.57
C SER A 82 17.07 -3.42 -29.95
N MET A 83 17.08 -3.00 -28.69
CA MET A 83 16.14 -1.95 -28.32
C MET A 83 16.76 -0.64 -28.85
N PRO A 84 16.08 0.16 -29.70
CA PRO A 84 16.45 1.56 -29.79
C PRO A 84 16.36 2.07 -28.36
N LYS A 85 17.47 2.58 -27.81
CA LYS A 85 17.47 3.28 -26.53
C LYS A 85 16.59 4.52 -26.70
N VAL A 86 15.29 4.35 -26.61
CA VAL A 86 14.39 5.41 -26.23
C VAL A 86 14.59 5.50 -24.72
N ASP A 87 15.51 6.39 -24.38
CA ASP A 87 15.64 7.07 -23.09
C ASP A 87 16.15 6.26 -21.88
N GLN A 88 17.09 5.34 -22.08
CA GLN A 88 18.10 5.09 -21.03
C GLN A 88 19.21 6.13 -21.14
N GLN A 89 18.88 7.38 -20.77
CA GLN A 89 19.84 8.45 -20.56
C GLN A 89 20.77 7.99 -19.43
N SER A 90 21.96 7.58 -19.87
CA SER A 90 23.15 7.33 -19.08
C SER A 90 23.27 8.31 -17.91
N SER A 91 23.41 7.76 -16.72
CA SER A 91 23.85 8.44 -15.50
C SER A 91 25.25 9.04 -15.68
N THR A 92 25.32 10.22 -16.28
CA THR A 92 26.46 11.14 -16.17
C THR A 92 25.90 12.50 -15.75
N LEU A 93 26.01 12.77 -14.44
CA LEU A 93 25.62 14.01 -13.78
C LEU A 93 26.39 15.22 -14.35
N PRO A 94 25.80 16.42 -14.29
CA PRO A 94 26.18 17.31 -13.19
C PRO A 94 24.98 17.85 -12.40
N GLU A 95 25.27 18.26 -11.16
CA GLU A 95 24.37 18.84 -10.15
C GLU A 95 23.30 19.79 -10.71
N ALA A 96 22.04 19.53 -10.37
CA ALA A 96 21.01 20.55 -10.27
C ALA A 96 20.12 20.25 -9.06
N SER A 97 20.25 21.13 -8.08
CA SER A 97 19.47 21.26 -6.86
C SER A 97 17.96 21.10 -7.07
N HIS A 98 17.35 20.02 -6.62
CA HIS A 98 15.90 19.92 -6.52
C HIS A 98 15.49 18.96 -5.40
N ASP A 99 14.82 19.56 -4.41
CA ASP A 99 13.65 19.05 -3.71
C ASP A 99 13.64 17.56 -3.35
N GLN A 100 13.93 17.32 -2.08
CA GLN A 100 13.74 16.09 -1.33
C GLN A 100 12.32 15.51 -1.58
N PHE A 101 12.17 14.68 -2.61
CA PHE A 101 11.03 13.80 -2.74
C PHE A 101 11.23 12.63 -1.76
N ASP A 102 10.30 12.49 -0.82
CA ASP A 102 10.31 11.43 0.18
C ASP A 102 10.38 10.04 -0.49
N PRO A 103 11.30 9.15 -0.08
CA PRO A 103 11.49 7.84 -0.69
C PRO A 103 10.34 6.84 -0.41
N LEU A 104 9.24 7.31 0.19
CA LEU A 104 8.09 6.49 0.58
C LEU A 104 6.97 6.46 -0.48
N PHE A 105 7.10 7.19 -1.59
CA PHE A 105 6.11 7.22 -2.68
C PHE A 105 6.48 6.39 -3.91
N ILE A 106 7.61 5.67 -3.91
CA ILE A 106 7.96 4.72 -4.98
C ILE A 106 8.02 3.31 -4.38
N PHE A 107 6.86 2.78 -4.02
CA PHE A 107 6.62 1.34 -4.05
C PHE A 107 5.24 1.14 -4.67
N CYS A 108 5.23 0.45 -5.81
CA CYS A 108 4.07 -0.32 -6.22
C CYS A 108 3.73 -1.34 -5.14
#